data_AF-A0A6I9PSJ6-F1
#
_entry.id   AF-A0A6I9PSJ6-F1
#
_cell.length_a   1.000
_cell.length_b   1.000
_cell.length_c   1.000
_cell.angle_alpha   90.00
_cell.angle_beta   90.00
_cell.angle_gamma   90.00
#
_symmetry.space_group_name_H-M   'P 1'
#
loop_
_entity.id
_entity.type
_entity.pdbx_description
1 polymer ?
#
loop_
_entity_poly.entity_id
_entity_poly.type
_entity_poly.pdbx_seq_one_letter_code
_entity_poly.pdbx_strand_id
1 'polypeptide(L)'
;MGVIFCLRCLCSLSSPQLYICDENRRANEYDFKKALDLLEYIDEEEAEDIDLLKCEIFGKALRRDDWSSADGSDDPLEAAKDSIFIKVLLKLIQEGVSLQTYLPDVKELLELDELSSLKSKPYFEFVLRANYEHYLEAQM
;
A
#
# COMPACT_ATOMS: atom_id res chain seq x y z
N MET A 1 -15.57 16.09 -21.53
CA MET A 1 -15.33 15.43 -20.22
C MET A 1 -13.87 15.03 -20.21
N GLY A 2 -12.96 15.80 -19.62
CA GLY A 2 -12.94 16.19 -18.21
C GLY A 2 -12.09 15.15 -17.48
N VAL A 3 -10.76 15.22 -17.62
CA VAL A 3 -9.74 15.69 -16.64
C VAL A 3 -9.28 14.58 -15.67
N ILE A 4 -7.97 14.59 -15.32
CA ILE A 4 -7.29 13.83 -14.23
C ILE A 4 -6.90 12.39 -14.65
N PHE A 5 -5.67 11.88 -14.69
CA PHE A 5 -4.34 12.33 -14.25
C PHE A 5 -3.30 11.53 -15.07
N CYS A 6 -2.68 12.11 -16.10
CA CYS A 6 -1.44 11.57 -16.70
C CYS A 6 -0.27 12.48 -16.32
N LEU A 7 -0.38 13.13 -15.15
CA LEU A 7 0.39 14.29 -14.74
C LEU A 7 1.21 13.98 -13.49
N ARG A 8 2.20 13.07 -13.56
CA ARG A 8 3.33 13.10 -12.62
C ARG A 8 4.62 12.48 -13.17
N CYS A 9 4.92 12.71 -14.44
CA CYS A 9 6.24 12.43 -15.03
C CYS A 9 7.17 13.65 -15.05
N LEU A 10 6.82 14.78 -14.43
CA LEU A 10 7.68 15.96 -14.40
C LEU A 10 7.87 16.51 -12.98
N CYS A 11 9.15 16.67 -12.65
CA CYS A 11 9.77 17.49 -11.60
C CYS A 11 10.19 16.80 -10.28
N SER A 12 11.54 16.78 -10.15
CA SER A 12 12.37 16.67 -8.95
C SER A 12 12.80 15.28 -8.49
N LEU A 13 14.12 15.15 -8.32
CA LEU A 13 14.95 13.96 -8.06
C LEU A 13 14.66 13.24 -6.72
N SER A 14 13.52 13.52 -6.07
CA SER A 14 13.21 13.15 -4.67
C SER A 14 11.75 12.71 -4.46
N SER A 15 11.02 12.30 -5.50
CA SER A 15 9.61 11.90 -5.35
C SER A 15 9.49 10.48 -4.77
N PRO A 16 8.55 10.20 -3.84
CA PRO A 16 8.36 8.87 -3.26
C PRO A 16 8.17 7.78 -4.32
N GLN A 17 7.60 8.11 -5.49
CA GLN A 17 7.45 7.21 -6.63
C GLN A 17 8.76 6.59 -7.15
N LEU A 18 9.93 7.22 -6.95
CA LEU A 18 11.23 6.65 -7.37
C LEU A 18 11.59 5.40 -6.57
N TYR A 19 11.28 5.36 -5.27
CA TYR A 19 11.61 4.23 -4.39
C TYR A 19 10.70 3.02 -4.63
N ILE A 20 9.44 3.28 -4.97
CA ILE A 20 8.39 2.27 -5.21
C ILE A 20 8.16 1.97 -6.70
N CYS A 21 9.06 2.43 -7.58
CA CYS A 21 8.91 2.24 -9.02
C CYS A 21 9.02 0.75 -9.40
N ASP A 22 8.31 0.33 -10.45
CA ASP A 22 8.29 -1.08 -10.88
C ASP A 22 9.68 -1.58 -11.33
N GLU A 23 10.57 -0.68 -11.71
CA GLU A 23 11.98 -0.98 -12.02
C GLU A 23 12.83 -1.30 -10.77
N ASN A 24 12.42 -0.86 -9.58
CA ASN A 24 13.09 -1.21 -8.33
C ASN A 24 12.64 -2.61 -7.85
N ARG A 25 13.16 -3.65 -8.50
CA ARG A 25 12.88 -5.06 -8.16
C ARG A 25 13.35 -5.48 -6.77
N ARG A 26 14.16 -4.66 -6.11
CA ARG A 26 14.65 -4.90 -4.76
C ARG A 26 13.85 -4.15 -3.70
N ALA A 27 12.89 -3.30 -4.10
CA ALA A 27 12.09 -2.51 -3.16
C ALA A 27 11.49 -3.41 -2.09
N ASN A 28 11.89 -3.16 -0.85
CA ASN A 28 11.45 -3.93 0.31
C ASN A 28 10.78 -2.99 1.32
N GLU A 29 10.37 -3.50 2.48
CA GLU A 29 9.50 -2.79 3.41
C GLU A 29 10.07 -1.43 3.87
N TYR A 30 11.39 -1.28 3.87
CA TYR A 30 12.08 -0.04 4.19
C TYR A 30 11.93 1.03 3.11
N ASP A 31 11.90 0.66 1.83
CA ASP A 31 11.70 1.61 0.73
C ASP A 31 10.27 2.15 0.73
N PHE A 32 9.29 1.29 0.95
CA PHE A 32 7.90 1.69 1.12
C PHE A 32 7.73 2.58 2.35
N LYS A 33 8.37 2.22 3.48
CA LYS A 33 8.33 3.07 4.67
C LYS A 33 8.95 4.43 4.43
N LYS A 34 10.09 4.49 3.75
CA LYS A 34 10.75 5.75 3.39
C LYS A 34 9.87 6.59 2.46
N ALA A 35 9.17 5.96 1.52
CA ALA A 35 8.20 6.65 0.67
C ALA A 35 7.04 7.26 1.48
N LEU A 36 6.54 6.56 2.49
CA LEU A 36 5.51 7.07 3.41
C LEU A 36 6.03 8.22 4.29
N ASP A 37 7.23 8.09 4.85
CA ASP A 37 7.89 9.13 5.65
C ASP A 37 8.08 10.43 4.85
N LEU A 38 8.43 10.31 3.57
CA LEU A 38 8.54 11.45 2.66
C LEU A 38 7.20 12.16 2.43
N LEU A 39 6.05 11.52 2.65
CA LEU A 39 4.75 12.18 2.56
C LEU A 39 4.53 13.20 3.69
N GLU A 40 5.17 13.01 4.85
CA GLU A 40 5.06 13.94 5.97
C GLU A 40 5.74 15.29 5.69
N TYR A 41 6.57 15.36 4.66
CA TYR A 41 7.24 16.58 4.20
C TYR A 41 6.51 17.28 3.05
N ILE A 42 5.37 16.74 2.60
CA ILE A 42 4.52 17.37 1.59
C ILE A 42 3.65 18.43 2.31
N ASP A 43 3.57 19.63 1.74
CA ASP A 43 2.78 20.73 2.30
C ASP A 43 1.27 20.38 2.39
N GLU A 44 0.60 20.88 3.44
CA GLU A 44 -0.84 20.64 3.68
C GLU A 44 -1.75 21.15 2.53
N GLU A 45 -1.29 22.09 1.70
CA GLU A 45 -2.01 22.52 0.49
C GLU A 45 -2.12 21.40 -0.57
N GLU A 46 -1.30 20.35 -0.47
CA GLU A 46 -1.34 19.15 -1.32
C GLU A 46 -1.94 17.94 -0.59
N ALA A 47 -2.75 18.16 0.46
CA ALA A 47 -3.32 17.06 1.26
C ALA A 47 -4.14 16.04 0.44
N GLU A 48 -4.89 16.48 -0.58
CA GLU A 48 -5.60 15.56 -1.49
C GLU A 48 -4.63 14.67 -2.28
N ASP A 49 -3.45 15.20 -2.63
CA ASP A 49 -2.38 14.43 -3.26
C ASP A 49 -1.74 13.43 -2.28
N ILE A 50 -1.70 13.73 -0.97
CA ILE A 50 -1.15 12.83 0.05
C ILE A 50 -1.98 11.54 0.15
N ASP A 51 -3.30 11.63 0.25
CA ASP A 51 -4.15 10.43 0.37
C ASP A 51 -4.13 9.58 -0.91
N LEU A 52 -4.10 10.21 -2.08
CA LEU A 52 -3.89 9.52 -3.36
C LEU A 52 -2.51 8.84 -3.42
N LEU A 53 -1.46 9.50 -2.95
CA LEU A 53 -0.11 8.94 -2.86
C LEU A 53 -0.04 7.74 -1.92
N LYS A 54 -0.70 7.79 -0.76
CA LYS A 54 -0.80 6.65 0.16
C LYS A 54 -1.45 5.46 -0.54
N CYS A 55 -2.60 5.69 -1.21
CA CYS A 55 -3.27 4.68 -2.01
C CYS A 55 -2.31 4.04 -3.03
N GLU A 56 -1.58 4.84 -3.83
CA GLU A 56 -0.62 4.31 -4.79
C GLU A 56 0.53 3.53 -4.13
N ILE A 57 1.11 4.03 -3.04
CA ILE A 57 2.22 3.37 -2.35
C ILE A 57 1.78 1.99 -1.84
N PHE A 58 0.64 1.91 -1.17
CA PHE A 58 0.10 0.66 -0.67
C PHE A 58 -0.37 -0.27 -1.80
N GLY A 59 -0.98 0.28 -2.86
CA GLY A 59 -1.34 -0.47 -4.06
C GLY A 59 -0.12 -1.14 -4.71
N LYS A 60 1.00 -0.42 -4.80
CA LYS A 60 2.25 -1.02 -5.32
C LYS A 60 2.86 -2.05 -4.38
N ALA A 61 2.78 -1.84 -3.06
CA ALA A 61 3.22 -2.85 -2.10
C ALA A 61 2.43 -4.15 -2.28
N LEU A 62 1.10 -4.05 -2.35
CA LEU A 62 0.20 -5.17 -2.61
C LEU A 62 0.50 -5.84 -3.96
N ARG A 63 0.76 -5.07 -5.02
CA ARG A 63 1.08 -5.65 -6.33
C ARG A 63 2.40 -6.42 -6.36
N ARG A 64 3.36 -6.05 -5.50
CA ARG A 64 4.67 -6.73 -5.40
C ARG A 64 4.58 -8.09 -4.71
N ASP A 65 3.63 -8.23 -3.81
CA ASP A 65 3.43 -9.47 -3.07
C ASP A 65 2.76 -10.54 -3.93
N ASP A 66 3.21 -11.79 -3.78
CA ASP A 66 2.57 -12.91 -4.46
C ASP A 66 1.38 -13.41 -3.65
N TRP A 67 0.18 -13.01 -4.09
CA TRP A 67 -1.10 -13.50 -3.56
C TRP A 67 -1.62 -14.71 -4.36
N SER A 68 -0.80 -15.25 -5.27
CA SER A 68 -1.14 -16.39 -6.15
C SER A 68 -1.03 -17.71 -5.42
N SER A 69 -0.04 -17.81 -4.54
CA SER A 69 0.35 -19.02 -3.85
C SER A 69 0.06 -18.92 -2.37
N ALA A 70 -1.22 -18.89 -2.02
CA ALA A 70 -1.63 -19.61 -0.81
C ALA A 70 -1.49 -21.12 -1.08
N ASP A 71 -0.25 -21.56 -1.27
CA ASP A 71 0.12 -22.95 -1.45
C ASP A 71 0.02 -23.61 -0.07
N GLY A 72 -1.21 -23.89 0.37
CA GLY A 72 -1.50 -24.74 1.53
C GLY A 72 -1.66 -24.09 2.91
N SER A 73 -1.63 -22.76 3.04
CA SER A 73 -2.02 -22.09 4.30
C SER A 73 -3.51 -21.72 4.27
N ASP A 74 -4.34 -22.38 5.08
CA ASP A 74 -5.77 -22.09 5.21
C ASP A 74 -6.01 -20.72 5.88
N ASP A 75 -5.02 -20.24 6.64
CA ASP A 75 -5.09 -18.97 7.36
C ASP A 75 -4.66 -17.77 6.50
N PRO A 76 -5.56 -16.81 6.21
CA PRO A 76 -5.26 -15.63 5.38
C PRO A 76 -4.25 -14.68 6.02
N LEU A 77 -4.16 -14.66 7.36
CA LEU A 77 -3.19 -13.86 8.10
C LEU A 77 -1.77 -14.43 7.93
N GLU A 78 -1.63 -15.75 8.11
CA GLU A 78 -0.34 -16.43 7.95
C GLU A 78 0.13 -16.43 6.49
N ALA A 79 -0.79 -16.48 5.53
CA ALA A 79 -0.48 -16.37 4.11
C ALA A 79 0.09 -14.98 3.74
N ALA A 80 -0.35 -13.92 4.42
CA ALA A 80 0.06 -12.55 4.16
C ALA A 80 1.22 -12.07 5.05
N LYS A 81 1.55 -12.78 6.14
CA LYS A 81 2.50 -12.29 7.16
C LYS A 81 3.87 -11.89 6.60
N ASP A 82 4.33 -12.56 5.55
CA ASP A 82 5.62 -12.34 4.93
C ASP A 82 5.58 -11.34 3.77
N SER A 83 4.39 -10.85 3.44
CA SER A 83 4.16 -9.82 2.42
C SER A 83 4.78 -8.50 2.85
N ILE A 84 5.32 -7.76 1.89
CA ILE A 84 5.86 -6.40 2.06
C ILE A 84 4.78 -5.51 2.67
N PHE A 85 3.54 -5.62 2.19
CA PHE A 85 2.41 -4.87 2.75
C PHE A 85 2.26 -5.06 4.27
N ILE A 86 2.25 -6.31 4.75
CA ILE A 86 2.12 -6.61 6.19
C ILE A 86 3.36 -6.17 6.97
N LYS A 87 4.56 -6.35 6.42
CA LYS A 87 5.80 -5.86 7.03
C LYS A 87 5.81 -4.34 7.20
N VAL A 88 5.23 -3.58 6.26
CA VAL A 88 5.06 -2.13 6.37
C VAL A 88 4.05 -1.78 7.46
N LEU A 89 2.89 -2.46 7.52
CA LEU A 89 1.90 -2.26 8.59
C LEU A 89 2.50 -2.48 9.98
N LEU A 90 3.20 -3.60 10.18
CA LEU A 90 3.86 -3.92 11.44
C LEU A 90 4.87 -2.85 11.85
N LYS A 91 5.60 -2.28 10.90
CA LYS A 91 6.53 -1.17 11.16
C LYS A 91 5.80 0.10 11.60
N LEU A 92 4.70 0.46 10.94
CA LEU A 92 3.87 1.61 11.32
C LEU A 92 3.33 1.45 12.75
N ILE A 93 2.83 0.25 13.09
CA ILE A 93 2.38 -0.06 14.46
C ILE A 93 3.53 0.08 15.46
N GLN A 94 4.73 -0.46 15.16
CA GLN A 94 5.90 -0.37 16.04
C GLN A 94 6.33 1.08 16.33
N GLU A 95 6.13 1.99 15.38
CA GLU A 95 6.41 3.42 15.56
C GLU A 95 5.28 4.17 16.28
N GLY A 96 4.17 3.51 16.59
CA GLY A 96 3.01 4.13 17.25
C GLY A 96 2.13 4.93 16.29
N VAL A 97 2.26 4.72 14.97
CA VAL A 97 1.43 5.39 13.97
C VAL A 97 0.06 4.73 13.91
N SER A 98 -1.01 5.51 14.08
CA SER A 98 -2.40 5.03 13.97
C SER A 98 -2.72 4.60 12.54
N LEU A 99 -2.80 3.29 12.30
CA LEU A 99 -3.16 2.69 11.03
C LEU A 99 -4.52 3.18 10.55
N GLN A 100 -5.51 3.31 11.43
CA GLN A 100 -6.84 3.85 11.10
C GLN A 100 -6.83 5.27 10.49
N THR A 101 -5.79 6.07 10.76
CA THR A 101 -5.65 7.42 10.20
C THR A 101 -4.73 7.43 8.97
N TYR A 102 -3.81 6.48 8.90
CA TYR A 102 -2.76 6.45 7.87
C TYR A 102 -3.10 5.52 6.70
N LEU A 103 -3.89 4.46 6.93
CA LEU A 103 -4.36 3.56 5.88
C LEU A 103 -5.53 4.19 5.13
N PRO A 104 -5.51 4.18 3.80
CA PRO A 104 -6.68 4.51 3.00
C PRO A 104 -7.78 3.45 3.14
N ASP A 105 -8.97 3.72 2.61
CA ASP A 105 -10.06 2.75 2.64
C ASP A 105 -9.69 1.51 1.81
N VAL A 106 -10.01 0.33 2.34
CA VAL A 106 -9.74 -0.94 1.64
C VAL A 106 -10.43 -0.99 0.27
N LYS A 107 -11.58 -0.31 0.12
CA LYS A 107 -12.27 -0.21 -1.17
C LYS A 107 -11.47 0.63 -2.15
N GLU A 108 -10.94 1.77 -1.73
CA GLU A 108 -10.13 2.64 -2.59
C GLU A 108 -8.88 1.91 -3.08
N LEU A 109 -8.21 1.17 -2.20
CA LEU A 109 -7.10 0.29 -2.60
C LEU A 109 -7.55 -0.72 -3.66
N LEU A 110 -8.66 -1.43 -3.42
CA LEU A 110 -9.23 -2.41 -4.35
C LEU A 110 -9.77 -1.80 -5.66
N GLU A 111 -9.94 -0.48 -5.73
CA GLU A 111 -10.34 0.24 -6.95
C GLU A 111 -9.14 0.74 -7.76
N LEU A 112 -7.91 0.63 -7.24
CA LEU A 112 -6.72 0.98 -7.98
C LEU A 112 -6.56 0.09 -9.22
N ASP A 113 -6.38 0.74 -10.38
CA ASP A 113 -6.10 0.06 -11.65
C ASP A 113 -4.89 -0.89 -11.54
N GLU A 114 -3.90 -0.54 -10.70
CA GLU A 114 -2.71 -1.37 -10.43
C GLU A 114 -3.05 -2.75 -9.85
N LEU A 115 -4.13 -2.84 -9.06
CA LEU A 115 -4.59 -4.07 -8.44
C LEU A 115 -5.62 -4.82 -9.30
N SER A 116 -5.99 -4.33 -10.48
CA SER A 116 -7.01 -4.96 -11.35
C SER A 116 -6.76 -6.45 -11.60
N SER A 117 -5.49 -6.84 -11.77
CA SER A 117 -5.08 -8.23 -11.97
C SER A 117 -5.24 -9.11 -10.72
N LEU A 118 -5.06 -8.52 -9.53
CA LEU A 118 -5.22 -9.18 -8.23
C LEU A 118 -6.69 -9.21 -7.79
N LYS A 119 -7.46 -8.14 -8.06
CA LYS A 119 -8.91 -8.06 -7.81
C LYS A 119 -9.70 -9.14 -8.55
N SER A 120 -9.21 -9.57 -9.72
CA SER A 120 -9.81 -10.70 -10.43
C SER A 120 -9.72 -12.03 -9.65
N LYS A 121 -8.91 -12.10 -8.58
CA LYS A 121 -8.78 -13.26 -7.69
C LYS A 121 -9.63 -13.05 -6.43
N PRO A 122 -10.70 -13.82 -6.20
CA PRO A 122 -11.55 -13.65 -5.02
C PRO A 122 -10.82 -13.90 -3.69
N TYR A 123 -9.77 -14.72 -3.71
CA TYR A 123 -8.94 -15.00 -2.54
C TYR A 123 -8.17 -13.76 -2.07
N PHE A 124 -7.65 -12.94 -2.99
CA PHE A 124 -6.90 -11.73 -2.65
C PHE A 124 -7.75 -10.72 -1.88
N GLU A 125 -8.97 -10.43 -2.36
CA GLU A 125 -9.88 -9.51 -1.68
C GLU A 125 -10.21 -9.99 -0.26
N PHE A 126 -10.44 -11.30 -0.10
CA PHE A 126 -10.70 -11.91 1.21
C PHE A 126 -9.51 -11.76 2.16
N VAL A 127 -8.31 -12.13 1.71
CA VAL A 127 -7.08 -12.02 2.51
C VAL A 127 -6.81 -10.57 2.90
N LEU A 128 -6.94 -9.63 1.95
CA LEU A 128 -6.68 -8.22 2.22
C LEU A 128 -7.62 -7.67 3.28
N ARG A 129 -8.94 -7.92 3.16
CA ARG A 129 -9.93 -7.48 4.14
C ARG A 129 -9.69 -8.09 5.52
N ALA A 130 -9.41 -9.39 5.59
CA ALA A 130 -9.13 -10.08 6.84
C ALA A 130 -7.90 -9.50 7.54
N ASN A 131 -6.82 -9.22 6.79
CA ASN A 131 -5.64 -8.57 7.35
C ASN A 131 -5.93 -7.14 7.82
N TYR A 132 -6.66 -6.35 7.02
CA TYR A 132 -7.03 -4.99 7.40
C TYR A 132 -7.79 -4.94 8.73
N GLU A 133 -8.83 -5.77 8.86
CA GLU A 133 -9.63 -5.86 10.09
C GLU A 133 -8.76 -6.30 11.27
N HIS A 134 -7.98 -7.37 11.11
CA HIS A 134 -7.13 -7.90 12.16
C HIS A 134 -6.11 -6.88 12.70
N TYR A 135 -5.40 -6.16 11.82
CA TYR A 135 -4.39 -5.19 12.25
C TYR A 135 -4.98 -3.89 12.78
N LEU A 136 -6.17 -3.48 12.30
CA LEU A 136 -6.90 -2.35 12.87
C LEU A 136 -7.44 -2.66 14.26
N GLU A 137 -8.01 -3.85 14.46
CA GLU A 137 -8.46 -4.31 15.78
C GLU A 137 -7.28 -4.52 16.75
N ALA A 138 -6.15 -5.01 16.27
CA ALA A 138 -4.95 -5.19 17.09
C ALA A 138 -4.36 -3.87 17.62
N GLN A 139 -4.71 -2.73 17.03
CA GLN A 139 -4.26 -1.41 17.46
C GLN A 139 -5.27 -0.67 18.38
N MET A 140 -6.51 -1.17 18.49
CA MET A 140 -7.54 -0.62 19.37
C MET A 140 -7.34 -0.97 20.86
#